data_AF-A0A5J4S0V7-F1
#
_entry.id   AF-A0A5J4S0V7-F1
#
_cell.length_a   1.000
_cell.length_b   1.000
_cell.length_c   1.000
_cell.angle_alpha   90.00
_cell.angle_beta   90.00
_cell.angle_gamma   90.00
#
_symmetry.space_group_name_H-M   'P 1'
#
loop_
_entity.id
_entity.type
_entity.pdbx_description
1 polymer ?
#
loop_
_entity_poly.entity_id
_entity_poly.type
_entity_poly.pdbx_seq_one_letter_code
_entity_poly.pdbx_strand_id
1 'polypeptide(L)'
;MKRIREVVINTLLGMILINLLWLVAAHILQMNVLPDPFAVYVHFGEIWKRDMAMHVLTSLWRIAAGIAIAALIGTITAFWMVQNRNAGKLLGAFVYFSYPIPKLALLPVVMLLAGLGDVAKIIMIVLIILFQVIVNMRDSLKNIPRESFLIVTSLGAGRKDVFRHVILPAILPDLFSTLRVAVGTAISVLFITETYGTDRGMGYFIVDAWMRINYTEMYAGIVILSMMGFFLFLLTDLLEVGLCGWKDYH
;
A
#
# COMPACT_ATOMS: atom_id res chain seq x y z
N MET A 1 26.61 -2.26 -1.14
CA MET A 1 26.87 -1.35 0.00
C MET A 1 26.62 0.13 -0.33
N LYS A 2 27.15 0.71 -1.43
CA LYS A 2 26.92 2.13 -1.78
C LYS A 2 25.44 2.51 -1.95
N ARG A 3 24.65 1.70 -2.67
CA ARG A 3 23.22 1.95 -2.92
C ARG A 3 22.34 1.92 -1.66
N ILE A 4 22.56 0.95 -0.77
CA ILE A 4 21.85 0.88 0.52
C ILE A 4 22.18 2.12 1.35
N ARG A 5 23.45 2.54 1.36
CA ARG A 5 23.88 3.76 2.05
C ARG A 5 23.19 5.01 1.48
N GLU A 6 23.08 5.15 0.16
CA GLU A 6 22.36 6.27 -0.47
C GLU A 6 20.87 6.28 -0.14
N VAL A 7 20.20 5.13 -0.20
CA VAL A 7 18.78 5.01 0.19
C VAL A 7 18.59 5.42 1.65
N VAL A 8 19.40 4.90 2.56
CA VAL A 8 19.35 5.25 3.98
C VAL A 8 19.60 6.73 4.20
N ILE A 9 20.60 7.32 3.52
CA ILE A 9 20.89 8.76 3.62
C ILE A 9 19.69 9.58 3.13
N ASN A 10 19.12 9.25 1.97
CA ASN A 10 17.99 9.98 1.41
C ASN A 10 16.74 9.89 2.30
N THR A 11 16.48 8.71 2.88
CA THR A 11 15.39 8.53 3.85
C THR A 11 15.62 9.37 5.12
N LEU A 12 16.83 9.34 5.68
CA LEU A 12 17.16 10.12 6.88
C LEU A 12 17.04 11.62 6.60
N LEU A 13 17.52 12.09 5.44
CA LEU A 13 17.36 13.48 5.01
C LEU A 13 15.88 13.88 4.92
N GLY A 14 15.04 13.03 4.31
CA GLY A 14 13.60 13.26 4.25
C GLY A 14 12.95 13.33 5.63
N MET A 15 13.31 12.41 6.53
CA MET A 15 12.81 12.40 7.91
C MET A 15 13.22 13.65 8.69
N ILE A 16 14.48 14.07 8.57
CA ILE A 16 15.00 15.29 9.21
C ILE A 16 14.29 16.52 8.64
N LEU A 17 14.10 16.59 7.32
CA LEU A 17 13.43 17.71 6.67
C LEU A 17 11.98 17.85 7.15
N ILE A 18 11.22 16.75 7.22
CA ILE A 18 9.83 16.77 7.70
C ILE A 18 9.78 17.22 9.17
N ASN A 19 10.66 16.69 10.03
CA ASN A 19 10.72 17.08 11.43
C ASN A 19 11.12 18.56 11.63
N LEU A 20 12.06 19.05 10.81
CA LEU A 20 12.48 20.44 10.86
C LEU A 20 11.35 21.37 10.42
N LEU A 21 10.63 21.02 9.35
CA LEU A 21 9.46 21.76 8.90
C LEU A 21 8.36 21.78 9.97
N TRP A 22 8.09 20.64 10.62
CA TRP A 22 7.13 20.56 11.72
C TRP A 22 7.56 21.39 12.93
N LEU A 23 8.83 21.31 13.35
CA LEU A 23 9.36 22.10 14.46
C LEU A 23 9.26 23.61 14.19
N VAL A 24 9.65 24.05 13.00
CA VAL A 24 9.56 25.46 12.58
C VAL A 24 8.09 25.90 12.57
N ALA A 25 7.18 25.09 12.03
CA ALA A 25 5.75 25.40 12.03
C ALA A 25 5.17 25.48 13.45
N ALA A 26 5.53 24.56 14.35
CA ALA A 26 5.10 24.57 15.75
C ALA A 26 5.58 25.83 16.46
N HIS A 27 6.83 26.24 16.23
CA HIS A 27 7.40 27.43 16.84
C HIS A 27 6.81 28.75 16.32
N ILE A 28 6.50 28.83 15.02
CA ILE A 28 5.90 30.03 14.40
C ILE A 28 4.43 30.17 14.79
N LEU A 29 3.66 29.09 14.73
CA LEU A 29 2.22 29.14 14.93
C LEU A 29 1.83 29.24 16.41
N GLN A 30 2.61 28.63 17.32
CA GLN A 30 2.37 28.63 18.77
C GLN A 30 0.94 28.19 19.16
N MET A 31 0.35 27.29 18.37
CA MET A 31 -1.00 26.78 18.58
C MET A 31 -0.95 25.45 19.34
N ASN A 32 -1.79 25.27 20.36
CA ASN A 32 -1.92 24.01 21.09
C ASN A 32 -2.29 22.81 20.20
N VAL A 33 -2.86 23.06 19.02
CA VAL A 33 -3.26 22.05 18.02
C VAL A 33 -2.06 21.47 17.29
N LEU A 34 -0.89 22.13 17.33
CA LEU A 34 0.35 21.67 16.70
C LEU A 34 1.43 21.51 17.77
N PRO A 35 1.47 20.34 18.46
CA PRO A 35 2.46 20.10 19.49
C PRO A 35 3.87 20.06 18.92
N ASP A 36 4.84 20.34 19.78
CA ASP A 36 6.25 20.20 19.46
C ASP A 36 6.60 18.72 19.15
N PRO A 37 7.36 18.43 18.08
CA PRO A 37 7.71 17.05 17.72
C PRO A 37 8.45 16.31 18.84
N PHE A 38 9.31 16.98 19.61
CA PHE A 38 10.02 16.34 20.72
C PHE A 38 9.05 15.95 21.84
N ALA A 39 8.05 16.78 22.13
CA ALA A 39 7.01 16.43 23.10
C ALA A 39 6.26 15.14 22.68
N VAL A 40 5.94 15.00 21.39
CA VAL A 40 5.30 13.79 20.86
C VAL A 40 6.20 12.56 21.03
N TYR A 41 7.50 12.68 20.72
CA TYR A 41 8.44 11.56 20.83
C TYR A 41 8.69 11.12 22.28
N VAL A 42 8.70 12.03 23.24
CA VAL A 42 8.87 11.70 24.67
C VAL A 42 7.70 10.85 25.18
N HIS A 43 6.47 11.12 24.74
CA HIS A 43 5.28 10.38 25.17
C HIS A 43 5.11 9.00 24.50
N PHE A 44 5.92 8.64 23.51
CA PHE A 44 5.84 7.32 22.87
C PHE A 44 5.96 6.15 23.84
N GLY A 45 6.83 6.26 24.85
CA GLY A 45 7.02 5.20 25.84
C GLY A 45 5.78 4.93 26.69
N GLU A 46 4.97 5.95 26.95
CA GLU A 46 3.72 5.83 27.71
C GLU A 46 2.60 5.28 26.85
N ILE A 47 2.50 5.74 25.60
CA ILE A 47 1.51 5.28 24.62
C ILE A 47 1.70 3.80 24.32
N TRP A 48 2.94 3.33 24.20
CA TRP A 48 3.23 1.93 23.93
C TRP A 48 2.68 0.96 24.99
N LYS A 49 2.58 1.43 26.25
CA LYS A 49 2.06 0.62 27.38
C LYS A 49 0.53 0.50 27.38
N ARG A 50 -0.19 1.29 26.57
CA ARG A 50 -1.66 1.34 26.51
C ARG A 50 -2.22 0.60 25.29
N ASP A 51 -1.89 -0.69 25.15
CA ASP A 51 -2.37 -1.57 24.08
C ASP A 51 -2.09 -1.12 22.63
N MET A 52 -1.21 -0.15 22.42
CA MET A 52 -0.82 0.36 21.09
C MET A 52 -0.35 -0.76 20.15
N ALA A 53 0.33 -1.78 20.68
CA ALA A 53 0.76 -2.94 19.91
C ALA A 53 -0.41 -3.66 19.19
N MET A 54 -1.59 -3.74 19.84
CA MET A 54 -2.77 -4.37 19.24
C MET A 54 -3.38 -3.52 18.14
N HIS A 55 -3.40 -2.18 18.30
CA HIS A 55 -3.83 -1.25 17.26
C HIS A 55 -2.94 -1.37 16.02
N VAL A 56 -1.62 -1.32 16.23
CA VAL A 56 -0.62 -1.47 15.16
C VAL A 56 -0.77 -2.80 14.43
N LEU A 57 -0.82 -3.92 15.18
CA LEU A 57 -0.89 -5.25 14.58
C LEU A 57 -2.17 -5.46 13.78
N THR A 58 -3.30 -4.97 14.29
CA THR A 58 -4.61 -5.07 13.63
C THR A 58 -4.62 -4.29 12.31
N SER A 59 -4.14 -3.06 12.32
CA SER A 59 -4.02 -2.23 11.12
C SER A 59 -3.04 -2.84 10.10
N LEU A 60 -1.88 -3.33 10.57
CA LEU A 60 -0.88 -3.96 9.72
C LEU A 60 -1.43 -5.20 9.02
N TRP A 61 -2.12 -6.06 9.77
CA TRP A 61 -2.77 -7.25 9.22
C TRP A 61 -3.84 -6.89 8.17
N ARG A 62 -4.72 -5.93 8.46
CA ARG A 62 -5.76 -5.46 7.52
C ARG A 62 -5.15 -4.94 6.21
N ILE A 63 -4.07 -4.14 6.29
CA ILE A 63 -3.34 -3.65 5.11
C ILE A 63 -2.73 -4.81 4.34
N ALA A 64 -1.99 -5.69 5.01
CA ALA A 64 -1.31 -6.81 4.36
C ALA A 64 -2.32 -7.73 3.65
N ALA A 65 -3.43 -8.08 4.30
CA ALA A 65 -4.48 -8.92 3.74
C ALA A 65 -5.14 -8.24 2.53
N GLY A 66 -5.52 -6.96 2.64
CA GLY A 66 -6.16 -6.22 1.55
C GLY A 66 -5.26 -6.08 0.32
N ILE A 67 -3.98 -5.75 0.52
CA ILE A 67 -2.99 -5.65 -0.56
C ILE A 67 -2.77 -7.03 -1.19
N ALA A 68 -2.56 -8.09 -0.40
CA ALA A 68 -2.31 -9.42 -0.93
C ALA A 68 -3.48 -9.94 -1.76
N ILE A 69 -4.72 -9.76 -1.29
CA ILE A 69 -5.93 -10.15 -2.02
C ILE A 69 -6.06 -9.35 -3.32
N ALA A 70 -5.89 -8.02 -3.27
CA ALA A 70 -5.97 -7.16 -4.45
C ALA A 70 -4.89 -7.50 -5.49
N ALA A 71 -3.66 -7.74 -5.03
CA ALA A 71 -2.53 -8.10 -5.88
C ALA A 71 -2.78 -9.43 -6.59
N LEU A 72 -3.24 -10.44 -5.85
CA LEU A 72 -3.52 -11.77 -6.38
C LEU A 72 -4.66 -11.73 -7.41
N ILE A 73 -5.82 -11.21 -7.02
CA ILE A 73 -7.00 -11.14 -7.89
C ILE A 73 -6.72 -10.24 -9.11
N GLY A 74 -6.07 -9.10 -8.89
CA GLY A 74 -5.77 -8.13 -9.93
C GLY A 74 -4.81 -8.68 -10.98
N THR A 75 -3.75 -9.36 -10.55
CA THR A 75 -2.76 -9.97 -11.45
C THR A 75 -3.37 -11.12 -12.26
N ILE A 76 -4.18 -11.99 -11.63
CA ILE A 76 -4.88 -13.08 -12.33
C ILE A 76 -5.84 -12.50 -13.37
N THR A 77 -6.62 -11.49 -13.00
CA THR A 77 -7.58 -10.82 -13.89
C THR A 77 -6.85 -10.18 -15.08
N ALA A 78 -5.76 -9.45 -14.83
CA ALA A 78 -4.93 -8.86 -15.88
C ALA A 78 -4.37 -9.91 -16.85
N PHE A 79 -3.89 -11.04 -16.32
CA PHE A 79 -3.41 -12.15 -17.14
C PHE A 79 -4.50 -12.71 -18.05
N TRP A 80 -5.70 -12.96 -17.52
CA TRP A 80 -6.85 -13.41 -18.32
C TRP A 80 -7.27 -12.39 -19.38
N MET A 81 -7.22 -11.10 -19.08
CA MET A 81 -7.53 -10.03 -20.03
C MET A 81 -6.56 -10.00 -21.23
N VAL A 82 -5.29 -10.34 -21.01
CA VAL A 82 -4.28 -10.36 -22.09
C VAL A 82 -4.34 -11.67 -22.88
N GLN A 83 -4.55 -12.79 -22.21
CA GLN A 83 -4.58 -14.10 -22.86
C GLN A 83 -5.84 -14.33 -23.72
N ASN A 84 -6.99 -13.79 -23.31
CA ASN A 84 -8.26 -13.98 -24.01
C ASN A 84 -8.81 -12.66 -24.53
N ARG A 85 -8.91 -12.54 -25.86
CA ARG A 85 -9.40 -11.32 -26.55
C ARG A 85 -10.81 -10.91 -26.11
N ASN A 86 -11.70 -11.86 -25.83
CA ASN A 86 -13.06 -11.55 -25.38
C ASN A 86 -13.07 -11.07 -23.93
N ALA A 87 -12.31 -11.74 -23.06
CA ALA A 87 -12.15 -11.31 -21.67
C ALA A 87 -11.53 -9.91 -21.60
N GLY A 88 -10.50 -9.64 -22.41
CA GLY A 88 -9.86 -8.32 -22.51
C GLY A 88 -10.81 -7.20 -22.94
N LYS A 89 -11.74 -7.47 -23.86
CA LYS A 89 -12.79 -6.52 -24.24
C LYS A 89 -13.79 -6.27 -23.11
N LEU A 90 -14.37 -7.34 -22.56
CA LEU A 90 -15.44 -7.26 -21.55
C LEU A 90 -14.93 -6.66 -20.23
N LEU A 91 -13.88 -7.25 -19.66
CA LEU A 91 -13.29 -6.77 -18.41
C LEU A 91 -12.61 -5.42 -18.62
N GLY A 92 -12.07 -5.15 -19.81
CA GLY A 92 -11.50 -3.85 -20.14
C GLY A 92 -12.54 -2.73 -20.07
N ALA A 93 -13.73 -2.96 -20.65
CA ALA A 93 -14.85 -2.03 -20.56
C ALA A 93 -15.34 -1.87 -19.11
N PHE A 94 -15.46 -2.97 -18.36
CA PHE A 94 -15.85 -2.94 -16.95
C PHE A 94 -14.86 -2.12 -16.10
N VAL A 95 -13.55 -2.38 -16.22
CA VAL A 95 -12.50 -1.65 -15.52
C VAL A 95 -12.55 -0.18 -15.91
N TYR A 96 -12.65 0.15 -17.20
CA TYR A 96 -12.71 1.54 -17.68
C TYR A 96 -13.90 2.31 -17.06
N PHE A 97 -15.08 1.69 -17.01
CA PHE A 97 -16.28 2.30 -16.44
C PHE A 97 -16.23 2.42 -14.91
N SER A 98 -15.67 1.43 -14.22
CA SER A 98 -15.60 1.40 -12.75
C SER A 98 -14.42 2.20 -12.18
N TYR A 99 -13.37 2.43 -12.96
CA TYR A 99 -12.19 3.17 -12.52
C TYR A 99 -12.46 4.61 -12.05
N PRO A 100 -13.36 5.43 -12.64
CA PRO A 100 -13.64 6.78 -12.13
C PRO A 100 -14.55 6.81 -10.89
N ILE A 101 -15.16 5.68 -10.49
CA ILE A 101 -16.10 5.66 -9.36
C ILE A 101 -15.34 6.00 -8.06
N PRO A 102 -15.84 6.92 -7.22
CA PRO A 102 -15.25 7.23 -5.92
C PRO A 102 -15.51 6.08 -4.95
N LYS A 103 -14.61 5.09 -4.92
CA LYS A 103 -14.81 3.85 -4.13
C LYS A 103 -14.95 4.14 -2.63
N LEU A 104 -14.32 5.19 -2.10
CA LEU A 104 -14.52 5.61 -0.71
C LEU A 104 -15.99 5.98 -0.40
N ALA A 105 -16.75 6.49 -1.38
CA ALA A 105 -18.17 6.77 -1.20
C ALA A 105 -19.03 5.49 -1.05
N LEU A 106 -18.48 4.32 -1.41
CA LEU A 106 -19.13 3.03 -1.22
C LEU A 106 -18.94 2.46 0.19
N LEU A 107 -18.20 3.15 1.07
CA LEU A 107 -17.94 2.70 2.44
C LEU A 107 -19.21 2.31 3.22
N PRO A 108 -20.29 3.13 3.24
CA PRO A 108 -21.51 2.75 3.95
C PRO A 108 -22.15 1.49 3.37
N VAL A 109 -22.12 1.32 2.04
CA VAL A 109 -22.67 0.13 1.36
C VAL A 109 -21.88 -1.11 1.76
N VAL A 110 -20.55 -1.03 1.77
CA VAL A 110 -19.70 -2.13 2.21
C VAL A 110 -19.95 -2.46 3.68
N MET A 111 -20.16 -1.46 4.53
CA MET A 111 -20.50 -1.69 5.95
C MET A 111 -21.87 -2.34 6.15
N LEU A 112 -22.86 -1.98 5.34
CA LEU A 112 -24.18 -2.61 5.38
C LEU A 112 -24.12 -4.09 4.95
N LEU A 113 -23.29 -4.42 3.96
CA LEU A 113 -23.20 -5.78 3.40
C LEU A 113 -22.25 -6.69 4.19
N ALA A 114 -21.11 -6.18 4.63
CA ALA A 114 -20.04 -6.95 5.27
C ALA A 114 -19.93 -6.70 6.79
N GLY A 115 -20.78 -5.83 7.35
CA GLY A 115 -20.74 -5.43 8.74
C GLY A 115 -19.66 -4.40 9.06
N LEU A 116 -19.42 -4.18 10.35
CA LEU A 116 -18.47 -3.17 10.85
C LEU A 116 -17.09 -3.74 11.20
N GLY A 117 -16.90 -5.05 11.09
CA GLY A 117 -15.63 -5.71 11.44
C GLY A 117 -14.53 -5.56 10.38
N ASP A 118 -13.47 -6.35 10.55
CA ASP A 118 -12.27 -6.36 9.70
C ASP A 118 -12.57 -6.58 8.21
N VAL A 119 -13.58 -7.40 7.92
CA VAL A 119 -13.96 -7.77 6.55
C VAL A 119 -14.30 -6.53 5.73
N ALA A 120 -15.07 -5.58 6.27
CA ALA A 120 -15.41 -4.36 5.55
C ALA A 120 -14.18 -3.51 5.25
N LYS A 121 -13.23 -3.40 6.19
CA LYS A 121 -11.98 -2.63 6.03
C LYS A 121 -11.13 -3.25 4.92
N ILE A 122 -10.98 -4.57 4.94
CA ILE A 122 -10.23 -5.33 3.93
C ILE A 122 -10.89 -5.18 2.55
N ILE A 123 -12.22 -5.30 2.45
CA ILE A 123 -12.96 -5.12 1.18
C ILE A 123 -12.70 -3.72 0.61
N MET A 124 -12.70 -2.68 1.44
CA MET A 124 -12.44 -1.31 0.98
C MET A 124 -11.04 -1.14 0.41
N ILE A 125 -10.03 -1.70 1.08
CA ILE A 125 -8.65 -1.70 0.59
C ILE A 125 -8.57 -2.45 -0.74
N VAL A 126 -9.19 -3.64 -0.84
CA VAL A 126 -9.22 -4.42 -2.07
C VAL A 126 -9.89 -3.63 -3.19
N LEU A 127 -11.06 -3.07 -2.95
CA LEU A 127 -11.85 -2.36 -3.96
C LEU A 127 -11.11 -1.17 -4.57
N ILE A 128 -10.28 -0.49 -3.78
CA ILE A 128 -9.50 0.66 -4.24
C ILE A 128 -8.25 0.22 -5.01
N ILE A 129 -7.53 -0.77 -4.49
CA ILE A 129 -6.24 -1.20 -5.05
C ILE A 129 -6.41 -2.10 -6.27
N LEU A 130 -7.46 -2.91 -6.31
CA LEU A 130 -7.69 -3.94 -7.33
C LEU A 130 -7.61 -3.38 -8.74
N PHE A 131 -8.29 -2.27 -9.02
CA PHE A 131 -8.31 -1.70 -10.36
C PHE A 131 -6.95 -1.14 -10.79
N GLN A 132 -6.21 -0.53 -9.87
CA GLN A 132 -4.85 -0.06 -10.13
C GLN A 132 -3.92 -1.22 -10.48
N VAL A 133 -4.01 -2.33 -9.75
CA VAL A 133 -3.24 -3.56 -10.04
C VAL A 133 -3.62 -4.14 -11.40
N ILE A 134 -4.92 -4.26 -11.70
CA ILE A 134 -5.38 -4.79 -12.98
C ILE A 134 -4.82 -3.98 -14.16
N VAL A 135 -4.94 -2.65 -14.10
CA VAL A 135 -4.49 -1.76 -15.17
C VAL A 135 -2.98 -1.87 -15.36
N ASN A 136 -2.21 -1.71 -14.28
CA ASN A 136 -0.74 -1.76 -14.36
C ASN A 136 -0.25 -3.12 -14.87
N MET A 137 -0.76 -4.23 -14.30
CA MET A 137 -0.32 -5.57 -14.70
C MET A 137 -0.72 -5.92 -16.12
N ARG A 138 -1.89 -5.50 -16.58
CA ARG A 138 -2.33 -5.69 -17.97
C ARG A 138 -1.38 -4.96 -18.93
N ASP A 139 -0.98 -3.76 -18.58
CA ASP A 139 -0.13 -2.93 -19.43
C ASP A 139 1.31 -3.48 -19.43
N SER A 140 1.84 -3.89 -18.27
CA SER A 140 3.11 -4.64 -18.15
C SER A 140 3.13 -5.91 -19.01
N LEU A 141 2.06 -6.71 -18.96
CA LEU A 141 1.92 -7.92 -19.77
C LEU A 141 1.91 -7.64 -21.28
N LYS A 142 1.29 -6.53 -21.71
CA LYS A 142 1.23 -6.13 -23.13
C LYS A 142 2.55 -5.56 -23.65
N ASN A 143 3.36 -4.99 -22.76
CA ASN A 143 4.64 -4.36 -23.10
C ASN A 143 5.79 -5.38 -23.23
N ILE A 144 5.57 -6.65 -22.91
CA ILE A 144 6.58 -7.71 -23.11
C ILE A 144 6.89 -7.83 -24.62
N PRO A 145 8.16 -7.67 -25.05
CA PRO A 145 8.55 -7.80 -26.44
C PRO A 145 8.15 -9.17 -27.01
N ARG A 146 7.61 -9.19 -28.23
CA ARG A 146 7.23 -10.45 -28.91
C ARG A 146 8.43 -11.37 -29.12
N GLU A 147 9.62 -10.79 -29.30
CA GLU A 147 10.90 -11.48 -29.46
C GLU A 147 11.21 -12.39 -28.27
N SER A 148 10.90 -11.95 -27.04
CA SER A 148 11.11 -12.75 -25.82
C SER A 148 10.32 -14.06 -25.84
N PHE A 149 9.12 -14.04 -26.43
CA PHE A 149 8.32 -15.25 -26.61
C PHE A 149 8.90 -16.14 -27.71
N LEU A 150 9.31 -15.56 -28.84
CA LEU A 150 9.87 -16.30 -29.98
C LEU A 150 11.12 -17.09 -29.58
N ILE A 151 12.08 -16.44 -28.90
CA ILE A 151 13.33 -17.06 -28.44
C ILE A 151 13.05 -18.31 -27.61
N VAL A 152 12.15 -18.22 -26.63
CA VAL A 152 11.84 -19.32 -25.73
C VAL A 152 11.06 -20.42 -26.46
N THR A 153 10.11 -20.08 -27.33
CA THR A 153 9.37 -21.08 -28.12
C THR A 153 10.24 -21.81 -29.15
N SER A 154 11.24 -21.16 -29.73
CA SER A 154 12.20 -21.79 -30.65
C SER A 154 13.09 -22.84 -29.97
N LEU A 155 13.26 -22.75 -28.64
CA LEU A 155 13.98 -23.74 -27.83
C LEU A 155 13.09 -24.93 -27.42
N GLY A 156 11.85 -25.03 -27.93
CA GLY A 156 10.91 -26.11 -27.62
C GLY A 156 10.18 -25.95 -26.29
N ALA A 157 10.21 -24.75 -25.70
CA ALA A 157 9.60 -24.46 -24.41
C ALA A 157 8.06 -24.54 -24.46
N GLY A 158 7.47 -25.13 -23.42
CA GLY A 158 6.02 -25.23 -23.26
C GLY A 158 5.39 -23.98 -22.64
N ARG A 159 4.06 -23.98 -22.47
CA ARG A 159 3.32 -22.86 -21.85
C ARG A 159 3.79 -22.54 -20.42
N LYS A 160 4.16 -23.56 -19.64
CA LYS A 160 4.66 -23.40 -18.28
C LYS A 160 6.03 -22.71 -18.27
N ASP A 161 6.87 -23.05 -19.24
CA ASP A 161 8.22 -22.47 -19.37
C ASP A 161 8.16 -21.02 -19.79
N VAL A 162 7.26 -20.67 -20.73
CA VAL A 162 6.99 -19.28 -21.11
C VAL A 162 6.50 -18.47 -19.92
N PHE A 163 5.57 -19.02 -19.12
CA PHE A 163 5.10 -18.32 -17.92
C PHE A 163 6.22 -18.06 -16.92
N ARG A 164 7.03 -19.09 -16.61
CA ARG A 164 8.08 -19.02 -15.58
C ARG A 164 9.29 -18.19 -16.00
N HIS A 165 9.68 -18.22 -17.26
CA HIS A 165 10.93 -17.60 -17.74
C HIS A 165 10.74 -16.31 -18.53
N VAL A 166 9.54 -16.01 -19.01
CA VAL A 166 9.27 -14.79 -19.78
C VAL A 166 8.27 -13.90 -19.02
N ILE A 167 7.08 -14.43 -18.73
CA ILE A 167 5.98 -13.62 -18.22
C ILE A 167 6.24 -13.16 -16.79
N LEU A 168 6.47 -14.12 -15.87
CA LEU A 168 6.66 -13.82 -14.46
C LEU A 168 7.87 -12.89 -14.24
N PRO A 169 9.06 -13.12 -14.82
CA PRO A 169 10.21 -12.23 -14.61
C PRO A 169 10.02 -10.83 -15.19
N ALA A 170 9.22 -10.69 -16.26
CA ALA A 170 8.96 -9.39 -16.89
C ALA A 170 7.99 -8.53 -16.07
N ILE A 171 6.94 -9.11 -15.49
CA ILE A 171 5.91 -8.34 -14.77
C ILE A 171 6.22 -8.11 -13.30
N LEU A 172 7.07 -8.94 -12.70
CA LEU A 172 7.32 -8.91 -11.25
C LEU A 172 7.86 -7.56 -10.75
N PRO A 173 8.81 -6.88 -11.43
CA PRO A 173 9.29 -5.56 -11.03
C PRO A 173 8.16 -4.51 -11.05
N ASP A 174 7.31 -4.55 -12.07
CA ASP A 174 6.18 -3.63 -12.20
C ASP A 174 5.10 -3.91 -11.14
N LEU A 175 4.95 -5.17 -10.73
CA LEU A 175 4.08 -5.54 -9.61
C LEU A 175 4.59 -4.90 -8.33
N PHE A 176 5.89 -5.00 -8.01
CA PHE A 176 6.48 -4.36 -6.84
C PHE A 176 6.35 -2.83 -6.87
N SER A 177 6.59 -2.20 -8.02
CA SER A 177 6.34 -0.77 -8.20
C SER A 177 4.89 -0.39 -7.91
N THR A 178 3.94 -1.21 -8.39
CA THR A 178 2.50 -1.02 -8.13
C THR A 178 2.16 -1.23 -6.65
N LEU A 179 2.73 -2.25 -6.01
CA LEU A 179 2.54 -2.52 -4.58
C LEU A 179 3.05 -1.37 -3.71
N ARG A 180 4.17 -0.75 -4.07
CA ARG A 180 4.72 0.41 -3.35
C ARG A 180 3.72 1.57 -3.30
N VAL A 181 3.11 1.90 -4.44
CA VAL A 181 2.03 2.90 -4.50
C VAL A 181 0.77 2.42 -3.75
N ALA A 182 0.48 1.13 -3.82
CA ALA A 182 -0.66 0.53 -3.14
C ALA A 182 -0.55 0.61 -1.62
N VAL A 183 0.66 0.53 -1.03
CA VAL A 183 0.86 0.67 0.43
C VAL A 183 0.41 2.04 0.92
N GLY A 184 0.85 3.13 0.26
CA GLY A 184 0.45 4.49 0.66
C GLY A 184 -1.06 4.71 0.54
N THR A 185 -1.64 4.20 -0.55
CA THR A 185 -3.10 4.22 -0.76
C THR A 185 -3.84 3.40 0.32
N ALA A 186 -3.36 2.20 0.63
CA ALA A 186 -3.97 1.30 1.62
C ALA A 186 -4.02 1.94 3.00
N ILE A 187 -2.95 2.63 3.42
CA ILE A 187 -2.89 3.31 4.72
C ILE A 187 -3.91 4.45 4.80
N SER A 188 -3.99 5.25 3.74
CA SER A 188 -4.93 6.37 3.66
C SER A 188 -6.38 5.88 3.71
N VAL A 189 -6.68 4.79 2.99
CA VAL A 189 -8.00 4.15 3.02
C VAL A 189 -8.26 3.55 4.40
N LEU A 190 -7.31 2.81 4.95
CA LEU A 190 -7.44 2.14 6.24
C LEU A 190 -7.79 3.17 7.33
N PHE A 191 -7.06 4.28 7.40
CA PHE A 191 -7.33 5.38 8.34
C PHE A 191 -8.81 5.78 8.33
N ILE A 192 -9.37 6.06 7.15
CA ILE A 192 -10.79 6.44 7.01
C ILE A 192 -11.72 5.30 7.43
N THR A 193 -11.41 4.07 7.03
CA THR A 193 -12.29 2.92 7.32
C THR A 193 -12.28 2.52 8.79
N GLU A 194 -11.17 2.70 9.50
CA GLU A 194 -11.02 2.42 10.93
C GLU A 194 -11.63 3.50 11.82
N THR A 195 -12.02 4.64 11.27
CA THR A 195 -12.79 5.66 12.00
C THR A 195 -14.20 5.18 12.37
N TYR A 196 -14.71 4.16 11.68
CA TYR A 196 -16.11 3.74 11.80
C TYR A 196 -16.24 2.31 12.31
N GLY A 197 -17.02 2.14 13.39
CA GLY A 197 -17.51 0.83 13.83
C GLY A 197 -16.42 -0.15 14.26
N THR A 198 -15.28 0.34 14.75
CA THR A 198 -14.22 -0.49 15.35
C THR A 198 -13.66 0.19 16.60
N ASP A 199 -13.18 -0.62 17.52
CA ASP A 199 -12.49 -0.25 18.76
C ASP A 199 -10.97 -0.50 18.65
N ARG A 200 -10.49 -0.93 17.48
CA ARG A 200 -9.10 -1.33 17.24
C ARG A 200 -8.59 -0.84 15.89
N GLY A 201 -7.29 -0.55 15.87
CA GLY A 201 -6.60 0.01 14.72
C GLY A 201 -6.08 1.42 14.98
N MET A 202 -5.12 1.83 14.15
CA MET A 202 -4.47 3.14 14.22
C MET A 202 -5.39 4.28 13.82
N GLY A 203 -6.29 4.07 12.85
CA GLY A 203 -7.27 5.10 12.48
C GLY A 203 -8.23 5.40 13.62
N TYR A 204 -8.73 4.35 14.30
CA TYR A 204 -9.51 4.51 15.53
C TYR A 204 -8.74 5.29 16.60
N PHE A 205 -7.50 4.87 16.91
CA PHE A 205 -6.68 5.51 17.94
C PHE A 205 -6.46 7.02 17.67
N ILE A 206 -6.16 7.38 16.42
CA ILE A 206 -5.93 8.78 16.04
C ILE A 206 -7.21 9.61 16.23
N VAL A 207 -8.36 9.10 15.77
CA VAL A 207 -9.64 9.81 15.88
C VAL A 207 -10.11 9.89 17.33
N ASP A 208 -9.90 8.84 18.12
CA ASP A 208 -10.20 8.81 19.54
C ASP A 208 -9.37 9.84 20.33
N ALA A 209 -8.05 9.92 20.07
CA ALA A 209 -7.20 10.96 20.64
C ALA A 209 -7.63 12.38 20.20
N TRP A 210 -8.04 12.54 18.93
CA TRP A 210 -8.57 13.81 18.42
C TRP A 210 -9.87 14.22 19.12
N MET A 211 -10.80 13.28 19.33
CA MET A 211 -12.05 13.53 20.05
C MET A 211 -11.81 13.90 21.53
N ARG A 212 -10.75 13.38 22.14
CA ARG A 212 -10.30 13.78 23.49
C ARG A 212 -9.55 15.11 23.53
N ILE A 213 -9.31 15.76 22.39
CA ILE A 213 -8.47 16.97 22.27
C ILE A 213 -7.03 16.70 22.77
N ASN A 214 -6.60 15.42 22.75
CA ASN A 214 -5.24 15.05 23.09
C ASN A 214 -4.40 15.03 21.81
N TYR A 215 -3.94 16.23 21.41
CA TYR A 215 -3.14 16.37 20.20
C TYR A 215 -1.81 15.62 20.29
N THR A 216 -1.18 15.54 21.45
CA THR A 216 0.07 14.77 21.61
C THR A 216 -0.11 13.30 21.25
N GLU A 217 -1.16 12.64 21.77
CA GLU A 217 -1.49 11.25 21.38
C GLU A 217 -1.92 11.14 19.91
N MET A 218 -2.68 12.11 19.41
CA MET A 218 -3.11 12.11 18.00
C MET A 218 -1.93 12.14 17.04
N TYR A 219 -0.99 13.09 17.21
CA TYR A 219 0.22 13.17 16.40
C TYR A 219 1.13 11.96 16.60
N ALA A 220 1.19 11.41 17.82
CA ALA A 220 1.92 10.18 18.06
C ALA A 220 1.36 9.00 17.24
N GLY A 221 0.04 8.85 17.20
CA GLY A 221 -0.64 7.87 16.36
C GLY A 221 -0.35 8.07 14.87
N ILE A 222 -0.35 9.33 14.39
CA ILE A 222 -0.01 9.68 13.00
C ILE A 222 1.43 9.27 12.66
N VAL A 223 2.38 9.55 13.55
CA VAL A 223 3.78 9.17 13.35
C VAL A 223 3.94 7.65 13.33
N ILE A 224 3.27 6.92 14.24
CA ILE A 224 3.32 5.46 14.27
C ILE A 224 2.72 4.87 12.98
N LEU A 225 1.58 5.38 12.53
CA LEU A 225 0.96 4.96 11.26
C LEU A 225 1.87 5.26 10.05
N SER A 226 2.58 6.39 10.08
CA SER A 226 3.57 6.76 9.05
C SER A 226 4.78 5.81 9.08
N MET A 227 5.27 5.45 10.26
CA MET A 227 6.34 4.47 10.43
C MET A 227 5.93 3.10 9.91
N MET A 228 4.69 2.66 10.17
CA MET A 228 4.16 1.40 9.60
C MET A 228 4.20 1.43 8.07
N GLY A 229 3.80 2.56 7.46
CA GLY A 229 3.92 2.73 6.02
C GLY A 229 5.35 2.64 5.53
N PHE A 230 6.26 3.36 6.18
CA PHE A 230 7.68 3.30 5.85
C PHE A 230 8.23 1.86 5.94
N PHE A 231 7.87 1.10 6.98
CA PHE A 231 8.28 -0.30 7.11
C PHE A 231 7.71 -1.20 6.01
N LEU A 232 6.45 -1.00 5.62
CA LEU A 232 5.84 -1.75 4.51
C LEU A 232 6.48 -1.40 3.16
N PHE A 233 6.86 -0.14 2.94
CA PHE A 233 7.63 0.27 1.76
C PHE A 233 8.98 -0.44 1.73
N LEU A 234 9.74 -0.39 2.84
CA LEU A 234 11.03 -1.04 2.96
C LEU A 234 10.92 -2.56 2.75
N LEU A 235 9.90 -3.19 3.31
CA LEU A 235 9.62 -4.62 3.11
C LEU A 235 9.39 -4.92 1.62
N THR A 236 8.60 -4.09 0.94
CA THR A 236 8.31 -4.23 -0.50
C THR A 236 9.60 -4.11 -1.33
N ASP A 237 10.47 -3.15 -1.00
CA ASP A 237 11.76 -2.94 -1.68
C ASP A 237 12.72 -4.13 -1.46
N LEU A 238 12.78 -4.66 -0.23
CA LEU A 238 13.60 -5.83 0.09
C LEU A 238 13.12 -7.08 -0.65
N LEU A 239 11.79 -7.27 -0.72
CA LEU A 239 11.19 -8.36 -1.48
C LEU A 239 11.46 -8.20 -2.98
N GLU A 240 11.40 -6.98 -3.52
CA GLU A 240 11.74 -6.71 -4.92
C GLU A 240 13.20 -7.08 -5.22
N VAL A 241 14.16 -6.67 -4.38
CA VAL A 241 15.58 -7.02 -4.58
C VAL A 241 15.82 -8.52 -4.50
N GLY A 242 15.18 -9.21 -3.54
CA GLY A 242 15.34 -10.66 -3.39
C GLY A 242 14.69 -11.47 -4.51
N LEU A 243 13.52 -11.04 -4.99
CA LEU A 243 12.73 -11.76 -5.98
C LEU A 243 12.99 -11.32 -7.42
N CYS A 244 13.53 -10.13 -7.67
CA CYS A 244 13.86 -9.60 -9.00
C CYS A 244 15.37 -9.45 -9.20
N GLY A 245 16.18 -10.33 -8.61
CA GLY A 245 17.65 -10.24 -8.64
C GLY A 245 18.30 -10.32 -10.04
N TRP A 246 17.55 -10.66 -11.09
CA TRP A 246 18.01 -10.61 -12.48
C TRP A 246 17.94 -9.21 -13.12
N LYS A 247 17.20 -8.28 -12.51
CA LYS A 247 17.08 -6.91 -13.02
C LYS A 247 18.27 -6.11 -12.50
N ASP A 248 19.30 -5.97 -13.32
CA ASP A 248 20.36 -5.01 -13.06
C ASP A 248 19.76 -3.60 -13.09
N TYR A 249 19.65 -3.00 -11.91
CA TYR A 249 19.39 -1.56 -11.80
C TYR A 249 20.70 -0.85 -12.10
N HIS A 250 20.95 -0.61 -13.38
CA HIS A 250 21.91 0.39 -13.82
C HIS A 250 21.33 1.79 -13.66
#